data_AF-A0A9E0EDC9-F1
#
_entry.id   AF-A0A9E0EDC9-F1
#
_cell.length_a   1.000
_cell.length_b   1.000
_cell.length_c   1.000
_cell.angle_alpha   90.00
_cell.angle_beta   90.00
_cell.angle_gamma   90.00
#
_symmetry.space_group_name_H-M   'P 1'
#
loop_
_entity.id
_entity.type
_entity.pdbx_description
1 polymer ?
#
loop_
_entity_poly.entity_id
_entity_poly.type
_entity_poly.pdbx_seq_one_letter_code
_entity_poly.pdbx_strand_id
1 'polypeptide(L)'
;EYKKNQPFNENHLRPCPLLDNPEKLVEMVNNSNAYSTEVLQKEKPEEIYNRTIKTSQKWAIVADKLWKKSKNKQEEHEKAFVKNKA
;
A
#
# COMPACT_ATOMS: atom_id res chain seq x y z
N GLU A 1 14.59 5.96 -3.85
CA GLU A 1 13.73 4.79 -3.54
C GLU A 1 12.24 5.13 -3.46
N TYR A 2 11.78 5.94 -2.50
CA TYR A 2 10.33 6.22 -2.31
C TYR A 2 9.56 6.64 -3.57
N LYS A 3 9.98 7.72 -4.24
CA LYS A 3 9.32 8.21 -5.47
C LYS A 3 9.32 7.18 -6.60
N LYS A 4 10.38 6.38 -6.73
CA LYS A 4 10.54 5.40 -7.82
C LYS A 4 9.59 4.21 -7.68
N ASN A 5 9.22 3.88 -6.44
CA ASN A 5 8.38 2.73 -6.10
C ASN A 5 6.89 3.09 -6.02
N GLN A 6 6.49 4.31 -6.37
CA GLN A 6 5.08 4.68 -6.44
C GLN A 6 4.46 4.30 -7.80
N PRO A 7 3.24 3.75 -7.82
CA PRO A 7 2.45 3.35 -6.64
C PRO A 7 3.01 2.06 -6.00
N PHE A 8 2.99 1.99 -4.67
CA PHE A 8 3.44 0.80 -3.94
C PHE A 8 2.48 -0.40 -4.09
N ASN A 9 1.23 -0.11 -4.46
CA ASN A 9 0.18 -1.10 -4.70
C ASN A 9 -0.80 -0.55 -5.76
N GLU A 10 -1.30 -1.41 -6.64
CA GLU A 10 -2.34 -1.06 -7.62
C GLU A 10 -3.71 -0.81 -6.96
N ASN A 11 -3.93 -1.39 -5.77
CA ASN A 11 -5.04 -1.03 -4.91
C ASN A 11 -4.69 0.27 -4.16
N HIS A 12 -5.22 1.40 -4.60
CA HIS A 12 -4.92 2.70 -3.98
C HIS A 12 -5.48 2.88 -2.55
N LEU A 13 -6.23 1.90 -2.01
CA LEU A 13 -6.53 1.82 -0.57
C LEU A 13 -5.37 1.25 0.26
N ARG A 14 -4.25 0.88 -0.39
CA ARG A 14 -3.02 0.36 0.20
C ARG A 14 -1.80 1.22 -0.17
N PRO A 15 -1.80 2.56 0.05
CA PRO A 15 -0.73 3.43 -0.42
C PRO A 15 0.53 3.41 0.45
N CYS A 16 0.45 2.97 1.71
CA CYS A 16 1.53 3.12 2.67
C CYS A 16 2.55 1.98 2.56
N PRO A 17 3.84 2.26 2.27
CA PRO A 17 4.87 1.23 2.22
C PRO A 17 5.28 0.70 3.60
N LEU A 18 4.76 1.28 4.70
CA LEU A 18 5.03 0.81 6.06
C LEU A 18 3.90 -0.07 6.61
N LEU A 19 2.64 0.34 6.41
CA LEU A 19 1.46 -0.32 7.00
C LEU A 19 0.69 -1.19 6.03
N ASP A 20 0.79 -0.92 4.72
CA ASP A 20 0.01 -1.65 3.70
C ASP A 20 0.88 -2.57 2.84
N ASN A 21 2.16 -2.19 2.64
CA ASN A 21 3.16 -2.91 1.84
C ASN A 21 4.54 -2.92 2.55
N PRO A 22 4.65 -3.43 3.79
CA PRO A 22 5.85 -3.33 4.63
C PRO A 22 7.12 -3.89 3.99
N GLU A 23 7.00 -4.84 3.06
CA GLU A 23 8.11 -5.35 2.24
C GLU A 23 8.77 -4.24 1.40
N LYS A 24 8.00 -3.24 0.95
CA LYS A 24 8.53 -2.10 0.20
C LYS A 24 9.37 -1.19 1.07
N LEU A 25 9.00 -0.99 2.33
CA LEU A 25 9.87 -0.24 3.25
C LEU A 25 11.23 -0.92 3.41
N VAL A 26 11.24 -2.25 3.64
CA VAL A 26 12.48 -3.02 3.80
C VAL A 26 13.35 -2.90 2.55
N GLU A 27 12.77 -3.16 1.37
CA GLU A 27 13.47 -3.04 0.07
C GLU A 27 14.09 -1.65 -0.10
N MET A 28 13.31 -0.59 0.12
CA MET A 28 13.79 0.79 -0.07
C MET A 28 14.90 1.19 0.90
N VAL A 29 14.79 0.80 2.18
CA VAL A 29 15.81 1.12 3.18
C VAL A 29 17.12 0.40 2.85
N ASN A 30 17.03 -0.89 2.52
CA ASN A 30 18.20 -1.70 2.17
C ASN A 30 18.85 -1.22 0.87
N ASN A 31 18.08 -0.91 -0.17
CA ASN A 31 18.60 -0.40 -1.44
C ASN A 31 19.28 0.99 -1.31
N SER A 32 18.84 1.80 -0.36
CA SER A 32 19.40 3.15 -0.16
C SER A 32 20.55 3.19 0.85
N ASN A 33 20.84 2.07 1.54
CA ASN A 33 21.73 2.04 2.71
C ASN A 33 21.33 3.07 3.79
N ALA A 34 20.04 3.40 3.89
CA ALA A 34 19.55 4.31 4.91
C ALA A 34 19.64 3.64 6.30
N TYR A 35 19.94 4.43 7.32
CA TYR A 35 20.06 3.95 8.70
C TYR A 35 19.40 4.92 9.67
N SER A 36 18.98 4.40 10.84
CA SER A 36 18.40 5.21 11.90
C SER A 36 19.43 6.19 12.45
N THR A 37 19.07 7.47 12.51
CA THR A 37 19.85 8.51 13.18
C THR A 37 19.64 8.51 14.70
N GLU A 38 18.67 7.75 15.21
CA GLU A 38 18.45 7.58 16.64
C GLU A 38 19.61 6.79 17.25
N VAL A 39 20.32 7.42 18.19
CA VAL A 39 21.60 6.89 18.71
C VAL A 39 21.35 5.72 19.67
N LEU A 40 20.29 5.80 20.46
CA LEU A 40 20.00 4.82 21.51
C LEU A 40 19.25 3.59 20.98
N GLN A 41 18.52 3.73 19.87
CA GLN A 41 17.68 2.69 19.33
C GLN A 41 17.81 2.61 17.81
N LYS A 42 18.82 1.85 17.37
CA LYS A 42 19.02 1.52 15.95
C LYS A 42 18.07 0.43 15.52
N GLU A 43 16.81 0.79 15.34
CA GLU A 43 15.77 -0.12 14.83
C GLU A 43 16.06 -0.47 13.36
N LYS A 44 15.98 -1.77 13.05
CA LYS A 44 16.15 -2.31 11.69
C LYS A 44 14.83 -2.33 10.94
N PRO A 45 14.82 -2.16 9.60
CA PRO A 45 13.58 -2.23 8.83
C PRO A 45 12.86 -3.59 8.98
N GLU A 46 13.59 -4.69 9.23
CA GLU A 46 13.00 -6.01 9.47
C GLU A 46 12.23 -6.09 10.80
N GLU A 47 12.66 -5.36 11.83
CA GLU A 47 11.95 -5.28 13.11
C GLU A 47 10.60 -4.57 12.93
N ILE A 48 10.59 -3.51 12.13
CA ILE A 48 9.37 -2.80 11.74
C ILE A 48 8.43 -3.73 10.96
N TYR A 49 8.95 -4.43 9.94
CA TYR A 49 8.19 -5.39 9.14
C TYR A 49 7.49 -6.44 10.02
N ASN A 50 8.21 -7.03 10.97
CA ASN A 50 7.67 -8.06 11.85
C ASN A 50 6.49 -7.55 12.71
N ARG A 51 6.51 -6.28 13.11
CA ARG A 51 5.41 -5.66 13.86
C ARG A 51 4.21 -5.34 12.97
N THR A 52 4.42 -5.00 11.71
CA THR A 52 3.35 -4.47 10.84
C THR A 52 2.73 -5.52 9.92
N ILE A 53 3.43 -6.60 9.54
CA ILE A 53 2.99 -7.55 8.51
C ILE A 53 1.60 -8.17 8.80
N LYS A 54 1.34 -8.54 10.06
CA LYS A 54 0.03 -9.14 10.43
C LYS A 54 -1.12 -8.15 10.23
N THR A 55 -0.90 -6.88 10.54
CA THR A 55 -1.91 -5.82 10.38
C THR A 55 -2.09 -5.49 8.91
N SER A 56 -0.99 -5.37 8.15
CA SER A 56 -0.99 -5.18 6.70
C SER A 56 -1.82 -6.25 5.98
N GLN A 57 -1.61 -7.54 6.32
CA GLN A 57 -2.34 -8.66 5.72
C GLN A 57 -3.84 -8.62 6.02
N LYS A 58 -4.23 -8.28 7.25
CA LYS A 58 -5.64 -8.12 7.62
C LYS A 58 -6.28 -6.97 6.84
N TRP A 59 -5.56 -5.86 6.69
CA TRP A 59 -6.05 -4.72 5.92
C TRP A 59 -6.20 -5.05 4.44
N ALA A 60 -5.24 -5.76 3.84
CA ALA A 60 -5.28 -6.16 2.44
C ALA A 60 -6.61 -6.85 2.06
N ILE A 61 -7.09 -7.77 2.90
CA ILE A 61 -8.36 -8.48 2.69
C ILE A 61 -9.56 -7.50 2.62
N VAL A 62 -9.58 -6.50 3.49
CA VAL A 62 -10.66 -5.51 3.54
C VAL A 62 -10.54 -4.53 2.38
N ALA A 63 -9.34 -4.03 2.14
CA ALA A 63 -9.02 -3.11 1.05
C ALA A 63 -9.39 -3.71 -0.31
N ASP A 64 -9.10 -4.99 -0.57
CA ASP A 64 -9.41 -5.63 -1.85
C ASP A 64 -10.92 -5.77 -2.06
N LYS A 65 -11.68 -6.08 -1.02
CA LYS A 65 -13.16 -6.11 -1.07
C LYS A 65 -13.73 -4.72 -1.39
N LEU A 66 -13.22 -3.68 -0.73
CA LEU A 66 -13.67 -2.30 -0.95
C LEU A 66 -13.30 -1.80 -2.35
N TRP A 67 -12.09 -2.12 -2.82
CA TRP A 67 -11.58 -1.73 -4.13
C TRP A 67 -12.36 -2.38 -5.27
N LYS A 68 -12.69 -3.67 -5.15
CA LYS A 68 -13.55 -4.34 -6.13
C LYS A 68 -14.95 -3.70 -6.16
N LYS A 69 -15.51 -3.36 -4.99
CA LYS A 69 -16.81 -2.70 -4.91
C LYS A 69 -16.80 -1.30 -5.53
N SER A 70 -15.74 -0.51 -5.37
CA SER A 70 -15.66 0.82 -5.98
C SER A 70 -15.55 0.74 -7.51
N LYS A 71 -14.74 -0.18 -8.05
CA LYS A 71 -14.65 -0.41 -9.50
C LYS A 71 -15.98 -0.82 -10.11
N ASN A 72 -16.68 -1.78 -9.51
CA ASN A 72 -18.00 -2.19 -9.97
C ASN A 72 -18.98 -1.00 -10.02
N LYS A 73 -19.00 -0.16 -8.99
CA LYS A 73 -19.85 1.04 -8.97
C LYS A 73 -19.48 2.04 -10.06
N GLN A 74 -18.19 2.22 -10.34
CA GLN A 74 -17.73 3.09 -11.43
C GLN A 74 -18.21 2.57 -12.78
N GLU A 75 -18.07 1.26 -13.03
CA GLU A 75 -18.55 0.62 -14.26
C GLU A 75 -20.07 0.73 -14.41
N GLU A 76 -20.84 0.53 -13.33
CA GLU A 76 -22.30 0.71 -13.32
C GLU A 76 -22.69 2.15 -13.65
N HIS A 77 -22.03 3.12 -13.03
CA HIS A 77 -22.28 4.54 -13.28
C HIS A 77 -21.93 4.95 -14.72
N GLU A 78 -20.82 4.45 -15.26
CA GLU A 78 -20.38 4.70 -16.64
C GLU A 78 -21.36 4.10 -17.65
N LYS A 79 -21.82 2.85 -17.44
CA LYS A 79 -22.85 2.21 -18.27
C LYS A 79 -24.17 2.99 -18.24
N ALA A 80 -24.60 3.44 -17.07
CA ALA A 80 -25.82 4.25 -16.92
C ALA A 80 -25.70 5.59 -17.65
N PHE A 81 -24.54 6.25 -17.56
CA PHE A 81 -24.27 7.51 -18.26
C PHE A 81 -24.29 7.35 -19.78
N VAL A 82 -23.64 6.31 -20.32
CA VAL A 82 -23.64 6.02 -21.76
C VAL A 82 -25.05 5.73 -22.26
N LYS A 83 -25.83 4.93 -21.52
CA LYS A 83 -27.23 4.62 -21.88
C LYS A 83 -28.13 5.87 -21.93
N ASN A 84 -27.89 6.86 -21.07
CA ASN A 84 -28.69 8.10 -21.04
C ASN A 84 -28.30 9.12 -22.12
N LYS A 85 -27.17 8.92 -22.81
CA LYS A 85 -26.70 9.75 -23.92
C LYS A 85 -27.00 9.17 -25.31
N ALA A 86 -27.38 7.90 -25.38
CA ALA A 86 -27.82 7.21 -26.59
C ALA A 86 -29.34 7.34 -26.74
#